data_AF-A0A4R6ZHH0-F1
#
_entry.id   AF-A0A4R6ZHH0-F1
#
_cell.length_a   1.000
_cell.length_b   1.000
_cell.length_c   1.000
_cell.angle_alpha   90.00
_cell.angle_beta   90.00
_cell.angle_gamma   90.00
#
_symmetry.space_group_name_H-M   'P 1'
#
loop_
_entity.id
_entity.type
_entity.pdbx_description
1 polymer ?
#
loop_
_entity_poly.entity_id
_entity_poly.type
_entity_poly.pdbx_seq_one_letter_code
_entity_poly.pdbx_strand_id
1 'polypeptide(L)'
;MKTTTKLGLSVLTAAILITPTVLSFGGYASSTIVQAADVKTVTVNTFAELKAALETSPTDIISINADITATSDIAISKQHNPLVRGNNHKLDMGKYVINAKQFGVIALEDLTIESTGSYGIYRTDTDGQLALNNVTFTGKQIAYAPKGALTFHGTTKVTTTSTLEIAKVNTIIFGENASFTATTTADAFLMAQASPKVYVSKGSTVNITSTKKVFNMTGATPLFSTEAGSKLTTNSVDVALYINGKPNFGANSSTEFNQDATGTVGLIYASTGIDVEKNASFILNGSAKSTQLIKTSKSAISFNDVANVDLKSNNAKGSIFNVSTGSIVQFNTPQTLTLGTKTTDATLTSTNLRASFSASGTNLSVQSYMGNDYSFINFDYKTMGSFKLTK
;
A
#
# COMPACT_ATOMS: atom_id res chain seq x y z
N MET A 1 -13.29 7.03 74.80
CA MET A 1 -13.37 7.24 73.34
C MET A 1 -12.37 8.30 72.92
N LYS A 2 -11.82 8.14 71.70
CA LYS A 2 -10.87 8.97 70.94
C LYS A 2 -9.39 8.61 71.07
N THR A 3 -9.04 7.49 70.44
CA THR A 3 -7.74 7.23 69.84
C THR A 3 -7.57 8.10 68.58
N THR A 4 -6.66 9.06 68.63
CA THR A 4 -6.20 9.82 67.44
C THR A 4 -5.13 9.02 66.70
N THR A 5 -5.51 8.43 65.57
CA THR A 5 -4.61 7.77 64.63
C THR A 5 -3.83 8.85 63.85
N LYS A 6 -2.50 8.89 63.99
CA LYS A 6 -1.63 9.66 63.10
C LYS A 6 -1.54 8.92 61.76
N LEU A 7 -2.14 9.47 60.70
CA LEU A 7 -1.82 9.06 59.34
C LEU A 7 -0.47 9.65 58.95
N GLY A 8 0.56 8.79 58.89
CA GLY A 8 1.81 9.13 58.23
C GLY A 8 1.56 9.26 56.73
N LEU A 9 1.72 10.47 56.21
CA LEU A 9 1.70 10.75 54.78
C LEU A 9 3.00 10.19 54.19
N SER A 10 2.97 8.95 53.67
CA SER A 10 4.03 8.49 52.79
C SER A 10 3.84 9.20 51.45
N VAL A 11 4.77 10.10 51.13
CA VAL A 11 4.89 10.64 49.78
C VAL A 11 5.37 9.49 48.91
N LEU A 12 4.41 8.78 48.31
CA LEU A 12 4.68 7.89 47.20
C LEU A 12 5.07 8.81 46.03
N THR A 13 6.36 9.01 45.81
CA THR A 13 6.86 9.47 44.52
C THR A 13 6.49 8.38 43.52
N ALA A 14 5.31 8.51 42.92
CA ALA A 14 4.95 7.77 41.74
C ALA A 14 5.92 8.20 40.64
N ALA A 15 7.02 7.45 40.49
CA ALA A 15 7.71 7.37 39.23
C ALA A 15 6.66 6.83 38.25
N ILE A 16 6.03 7.75 37.52
CA ILE A 16 5.24 7.40 36.35
C ILE A 16 6.26 6.82 35.40
N LEU A 17 6.40 5.49 35.42
CA LEU A 17 7.08 4.75 34.38
C LEU A 17 6.22 4.98 33.14
N ILE A 18 6.53 6.04 32.40
CA ILE A 18 6.03 6.22 31.06
C ILE A 18 6.73 5.12 30.27
N THR A 19 6.13 3.93 30.26
CA THR A 19 6.45 2.97 29.20
C THR A 19 6.19 3.74 27.91
N PRO A 20 7.20 3.98 27.05
CA PRO A 20 6.91 4.53 25.74
C PRO A 20 5.85 3.60 25.16
N THR A 21 4.75 4.19 24.70
CA THR A 21 3.86 3.51 23.78
C THR A 21 4.73 3.12 22.60
N VAL A 22 5.26 1.90 22.66
CA VAL A 22 5.85 1.24 21.53
C VAL A 22 4.76 1.31 20.49
N LEU A 23 5.02 2.03 19.38
CA LEU A 23 4.16 1.95 18.21
C LEU A 23 3.98 0.46 17.97
N SER A 24 2.76 -0.03 18.18
CA SER A 24 2.40 -1.41 17.95
C SER A 24 2.47 -1.61 16.44
N PHE A 25 3.67 -1.91 15.94
CA PHE A 25 3.91 -2.30 14.56
C PHE A 25 3.19 -3.64 14.37
N GLY A 26 2.01 -3.60 13.75
CA GLY A 26 1.09 -4.73 13.66
C GLY A 26 1.79 -6.05 13.34
N GLY A 27 1.56 -7.06 14.20
CA GLY A 27 1.64 -8.50 13.92
C GLY A 27 2.94 -9.14 13.44
N TYR A 28 3.98 -8.40 13.03
CA TYR A 28 5.16 -8.98 12.38
C TYR A 28 6.50 -8.70 13.09
N ALA A 29 6.48 -8.01 14.22
CA ALA A 29 7.63 -7.95 15.12
C ALA A 29 7.59 -9.17 16.05
N SER A 30 8.47 -10.16 15.81
CA SER A 30 8.79 -11.17 16.82
C SER A 30 9.26 -10.43 18.07
N SER A 31 8.44 -10.48 19.12
CA SER A 31 8.71 -9.91 20.43
C SER A 31 9.77 -10.74 21.16
N THR A 32 11.04 -10.57 20.78
CA THR A 32 12.17 -10.90 21.65
C THR A 32 12.81 -9.59 22.07
N ILE A 33 12.19 -8.93 23.06
CA ILE A 33 12.82 -7.85 23.79
C ILE A 33 13.89 -8.49 24.68
N VAL A 34 15.15 -8.41 24.23
CA VAL A 34 16.31 -8.56 25.11
C VAL A 34 16.20 -7.46 26.15
N GLN A 35 16.07 -7.89 27.41
CA GLN A 35 16.29 -7.16 28.67
C GLN A 35 16.24 -5.62 28.56
N ALA A 36 15.16 -5.02 29.09
CA ALA A 36 14.94 -3.57 29.11
C ALA A 36 16.17 -2.82 29.62
N ALA A 37 17.01 -2.35 28.68
CA ALA A 37 17.96 -1.30 28.93
C ALA A 37 17.17 -0.01 29.20
N ASP A 38 17.64 0.82 30.11
CA ASP A 38 17.05 2.14 30.34
C ASP A 38 16.99 2.90 29.01
N VAL A 39 15.78 3.14 28.51
CA VAL A 39 15.55 3.96 27.31
C VAL A 39 15.91 5.39 27.67
N LYS A 40 17.03 5.90 27.14
CA LYS A 40 17.43 7.29 27.37
C LYS A 40 16.85 8.18 26.29
N THR A 41 16.52 9.41 26.67
CA THR A 41 16.24 10.48 25.70
C THR A 41 17.51 11.29 25.51
N VAL A 42 18.03 11.33 24.29
CA VAL A 42 19.20 12.11 23.88
C VAL A 42 18.72 13.28 23.04
N THR A 43 18.99 14.52 23.45
CA THR A 43 18.68 15.71 22.64
C THR A 43 19.86 16.01 21.72
N VAL A 44 19.57 16.29 20.44
CA VAL A 44 20.57 16.58 19.41
C VAL A 44 20.22 17.88 18.69
N ASN A 45 21.23 18.70 18.43
CA ASN A 45 21.12 20.01 17.76
C ASN A 45 21.93 20.05 16.46
N THR A 46 22.83 19.10 16.26
CA THR A 46 23.76 19.04 15.13
C THR A 46 23.76 17.67 14.48
N PHE A 47 24.25 17.60 13.24
CA PHE A 47 24.43 16.32 12.55
C PHE A 47 25.41 15.39 13.26
N ALA A 48 26.49 15.91 13.85
CA ALA A 48 27.48 15.09 14.55
C ALA A 48 26.85 14.38 15.75
N GLU A 49 26.00 15.07 16.51
CA GLU A 49 25.27 14.49 17.65
C GLU A 49 24.23 13.46 17.17
N LEU A 50 23.46 13.76 16.12
CA LEU A 50 22.50 12.81 15.53
C LEU A 50 23.21 11.54 15.03
N LYS A 51 24.32 11.70 14.29
CA LYS A 51 25.13 10.59 13.79
C LYS A 51 25.65 9.74 14.95
N ALA A 52 26.25 10.36 15.96
CA ALA A 52 26.75 9.64 17.13
C ALA A 52 25.61 8.85 17.81
N ALA A 53 24.49 9.51 18.10
CA ALA A 53 23.33 8.88 18.74
C ALA A 53 22.82 7.67 17.93
N LEU A 54 22.64 7.82 16.62
CA LEU A 54 22.19 6.71 15.77
C LEU A 54 23.22 5.57 15.66
N GLU A 55 24.52 5.86 15.67
CA GLU A 55 25.58 4.85 15.56
C GLU A 55 25.93 4.15 16.87
N THR A 56 25.57 4.72 18.03
CA THR A 56 25.92 4.15 19.34
C THR A 56 24.72 3.67 20.17
N SER A 57 23.53 4.24 19.96
CA SER A 57 22.37 3.95 20.81
C SER A 57 21.43 2.92 20.19
N PRO A 58 21.35 1.69 20.75
CA PRO A 58 20.54 0.63 20.16
C PRO A 58 19.04 0.81 20.38
N THR A 59 18.58 1.55 21.40
CA THR A 59 17.16 1.64 21.77
C THR A 59 16.73 3.02 22.29
N ASP A 60 17.58 4.05 22.15
CA ASP A 60 17.28 5.37 22.72
C ASP A 60 16.25 6.14 21.89
N ILE A 61 15.61 7.10 22.57
CA ILE A 61 14.81 8.16 21.94
C ILE A 61 15.76 9.31 21.62
N ILE A 62 15.82 9.72 20.35
CA ILE A 62 16.67 10.82 19.88
C ILE A 62 15.76 12.00 19.56
N SER A 63 15.87 13.09 20.31
CA SER A 63 15.04 14.29 20.16
C SER A 63 15.81 15.36 19.41
N ILE A 64 15.40 15.68 18.18
CA ILE A 64 15.95 16.77 17.38
C ILE A 64 15.40 18.10 17.89
N ASN A 65 16.29 19.07 18.11
CA ASN A 65 15.94 20.40 18.66
C ASN A 65 16.41 21.57 17.76
N ALA A 66 16.88 21.25 16.56
CA ALA A 66 17.21 22.21 15.52
C ALA A 66 17.12 21.52 14.15
N ASP A 67 17.01 22.30 13.08
CA ASP A 67 17.15 21.75 11.73
C ASP A 67 18.56 21.20 11.53
N ILE A 68 18.68 20.01 10.93
CA ILE A 68 19.93 19.29 10.74
C ILE A 68 20.22 19.08 9.26
N THR A 69 21.44 19.37 8.82
CA THR A 69 21.96 19.04 7.49
C THR A 69 23.08 18.02 7.61
N ALA A 70 22.94 16.90 6.90
CA ALA A 70 23.91 15.82 6.90
C ALA A 70 25.21 16.21 6.19
N THR A 71 26.34 15.80 6.76
CA THR A 71 27.68 16.03 6.20
C THR A 71 28.42 14.75 5.84
N SER A 72 27.89 13.58 6.24
CA SER A 72 28.40 12.26 5.88
C SER A 72 27.28 11.22 5.94
N ASP A 73 27.57 9.99 5.53
CA ASP A 73 26.71 8.85 5.83
C ASP A 73 26.69 8.56 7.34
N ILE A 74 25.63 7.89 7.80
CA ILE A 74 25.48 7.31 9.14
C ILE A 74 25.56 5.79 8.98
N ALA A 75 26.48 5.14 9.69
CA ALA A 75 26.73 3.70 9.56
C ALA A 75 26.34 2.92 10.82
N ILE A 76 25.19 2.26 10.78
CA ILE A 76 24.68 1.45 11.90
C ILE A 76 25.19 0.02 11.73
N SER A 77 26.25 -0.31 12.47
CA SER A 77 26.96 -1.59 12.37
C SER A 77 26.34 -2.73 13.18
N LYS A 78 25.47 -2.41 14.15
CA LYS A 78 24.80 -3.35 15.06
C LYS A 78 23.28 -3.26 14.91
N GLN A 79 22.56 -4.19 15.53
CA GLN A 79 21.10 -4.13 15.58
C GLN A 79 20.64 -2.95 16.44
N HIS A 80 20.05 -1.94 15.81
CA HIS A 80 19.52 -0.74 16.47
C HIS A 80 18.04 -0.57 16.14
N ASN A 81 17.27 -0.10 17.11
CA ASN A 81 15.85 0.22 17.01
C ASN A 81 15.52 1.61 17.61
N PRO A 82 16.16 2.69 17.15
CA PRO A 82 15.97 4.02 17.73
C PRO A 82 14.65 4.63 17.28
N LEU A 83 14.10 5.49 18.13
CA LEU A 83 13.03 6.43 17.77
C LEU A 83 13.62 7.83 17.65
N VAL A 84 13.61 8.42 16.46
CA VAL A 84 14.00 9.81 16.24
C VAL A 84 12.76 10.69 16.22
N ARG A 85 12.62 11.55 17.23
CA ARG A 85 11.61 12.61 17.30
C ARG A 85 12.14 13.86 16.62
N GLY A 86 11.52 14.22 15.51
CA GLY A 86 11.86 15.41 14.75
C GLY A 86 11.41 16.70 15.40
N ASN A 87 10.35 16.66 16.24
CA ASN A 87 9.74 17.84 16.84
C ASN A 87 9.43 18.95 15.80
N ASN A 88 9.00 18.55 14.60
CA ASN A 88 8.71 19.40 13.45
C ASN A 88 9.93 20.10 12.82
N HIS A 89 11.15 19.65 13.10
CA HIS A 89 12.36 20.15 12.45
C HIS A 89 12.60 19.54 11.07
N LYS A 90 13.52 20.17 10.33
CA LYS A 90 14.03 19.66 9.05
C LYS A 90 15.23 18.73 9.25
N LEU A 91 15.25 17.62 8.52
CA LEU A 91 16.42 16.76 8.31
C LEU A 91 16.77 16.73 6.82
N ASP A 92 17.79 17.48 6.43
CA ASP A 92 18.35 17.42 5.07
C ASP A 92 19.46 16.39 5.01
N MET A 93 19.17 15.23 4.40
CA MET A 93 20.17 14.17 4.21
C MET A 93 21.07 14.44 3.00
N GLY A 94 20.75 15.40 2.14
CA GLY A 94 21.50 15.67 0.90
C GLY A 94 21.71 14.37 0.11
N LYS A 95 22.97 14.09 -0.22
CA LYS A 95 23.36 12.84 -0.92
C LYS A 95 23.61 11.65 0.01
N TYR A 96 23.58 11.86 1.32
CA TYR A 96 23.99 10.91 2.34
C TYR A 96 22.83 10.00 2.78
N VAL A 97 23.16 8.93 3.47
CA VAL A 97 22.21 7.87 3.84
C VAL A 97 22.43 7.34 5.25
N ILE A 98 21.35 6.88 5.89
CA ILE A 98 21.38 6.01 7.07
C ILE A 98 21.54 4.57 6.58
N ASN A 99 22.73 3.99 6.78
CA ASN A 99 23.11 2.68 6.27
C ASN A 99 23.11 1.65 7.40
N ALA A 100 22.05 0.85 7.47
CA ALA A 100 21.94 -0.24 8.44
C ALA A 100 22.58 -1.52 7.90
N LYS A 101 23.49 -2.12 8.68
CA LYS A 101 24.22 -3.35 8.33
C LYS A 101 23.67 -4.61 8.97
N GLN A 102 22.77 -4.46 9.92
CA GLN A 102 22.11 -5.55 10.65
C GLN A 102 20.60 -5.32 10.64
N PHE A 103 19.85 -6.37 10.97
CA PHE A 103 18.43 -6.24 11.24
C PHE A 103 18.18 -5.18 12.33
N GLY A 104 17.09 -4.41 12.20
CA GLY A 104 16.71 -3.35 13.13
C GLY A 104 15.61 -2.47 12.55
N VAL A 105 14.92 -1.72 13.41
CA VAL A 105 13.80 -0.85 13.05
C VAL A 105 14.13 0.61 13.38
N ILE A 106 14.41 1.42 12.37
CA ILE A 106 14.63 2.85 12.57
C ILE A 106 13.29 3.57 12.41
N ALA A 107 12.81 4.23 13.46
CA ALA A 107 11.60 5.02 13.42
C ALA A 107 11.93 6.52 13.39
N LEU A 108 11.32 7.25 12.46
CA LEU A 108 11.44 8.70 12.31
C LEU A 108 10.05 9.32 12.43
N GLU A 109 9.87 10.27 13.35
CA GLU A 109 8.58 10.93 13.57
C GLU A 109 8.65 12.46 13.53
N ASP A 110 7.57 13.11 13.09
CA ASP A 110 7.39 14.57 13.09
C ASP A 110 8.56 15.33 12.42
N LEU A 111 8.92 14.94 11.19
CA LEU A 111 10.03 15.50 10.42
C LEU A 111 9.61 16.02 9.05
N THR A 112 10.27 17.09 8.60
CA THR A 112 10.40 17.40 7.17
C THR A 112 11.76 16.89 6.68
N ILE A 113 11.77 16.00 5.70
CA ILE A 113 12.98 15.30 5.25
C ILE A 113 13.26 15.61 3.77
N GLU A 114 14.51 15.94 3.46
CA GLU A 114 15.00 16.12 2.10
C GLU A 114 16.12 15.13 1.77
N SER A 115 16.11 14.57 0.55
CA SER A 115 17.20 13.69 0.08
C SER A 115 17.40 13.75 -1.43
N THR A 116 18.63 14.03 -1.84
CA THR A 116 19.10 14.04 -3.24
C THR A 116 19.93 12.80 -3.61
N GLY A 117 20.18 11.91 -2.64
CA GLY A 117 20.93 10.66 -2.80
C GLY A 117 20.16 9.59 -3.56
N SER A 118 20.88 8.77 -4.34
CA SER A 118 20.26 7.71 -5.16
C SER A 118 19.76 6.51 -4.35
N TYR A 119 20.16 6.37 -3.08
CA TYR A 119 19.66 5.34 -2.17
C TYR A 119 18.62 5.88 -1.18
N GLY A 120 18.23 7.14 -1.33
CA GLY A 120 17.36 7.84 -0.39
C GLY A 120 17.97 8.09 0.98
N ILE A 121 17.12 8.16 2.00
CA ILE A 121 17.51 8.43 3.39
C ILE A 121 17.91 7.17 4.14
N TYR A 122 17.45 6.00 3.68
CA TYR A 122 17.68 4.73 4.34
C TYR A 122 18.10 3.66 3.35
N ARG A 123 19.21 2.98 3.69
CA ARG A 123 19.70 1.84 2.94
C ARG A 123 19.94 0.66 3.87
N THR A 124 19.47 -0.50 3.44
CA THR A 124 19.88 -1.79 4.01
C THR A 124 19.87 -2.89 2.95
N ASP A 125 20.77 -3.85 3.09
CA ASP A 125 20.80 -5.10 2.31
C ASP A 125 20.27 -6.30 3.15
N THR A 126 19.79 -6.04 4.37
CA THR A 126 19.14 -6.99 5.30
C THR A 126 17.62 -6.78 5.33
N ASP A 127 16.94 -7.54 6.18
CA ASP A 127 15.52 -7.44 6.52
C ASP A 127 15.17 -6.26 7.45
N GLY A 128 16.05 -5.26 7.57
CA GLY A 128 15.82 -4.05 8.36
C GLY A 128 14.60 -3.22 7.89
N GLN A 129 14.11 -2.37 8.77
CA GLN A 129 12.90 -1.58 8.57
C GLN A 129 13.14 -0.10 8.80
N LEU A 130 12.52 0.72 7.96
CA LEU A 130 12.29 2.15 8.20
C LEU A 130 10.80 2.37 8.49
N ALA A 131 10.49 3.02 9.61
CA ALA A 131 9.15 3.46 9.94
C ALA A 131 9.08 4.99 9.94
N LEU A 132 8.10 5.56 9.24
CA LEU A 132 7.87 7.00 9.16
C LEU A 132 6.52 7.34 9.77
N ASN A 133 6.48 8.33 10.66
CA ASN A 133 5.26 8.80 11.31
C ASN A 133 5.16 10.32 11.20
N ASN A 134 4.07 10.87 10.65
CA ASN A 134 3.92 12.33 10.46
C ASN A 134 5.10 12.99 9.70
N VAL A 135 5.53 12.38 8.60
CA VAL A 135 6.70 12.84 7.83
C VAL A 135 6.28 13.53 6.54
N THR A 136 6.92 14.66 6.22
CA THR A 136 6.91 15.22 4.86
C THR A 136 8.25 14.96 4.20
N PHE A 137 8.26 14.23 3.08
CA PHE A 137 9.47 13.87 2.34
C PHE A 137 9.49 14.51 0.95
N THR A 138 10.62 15.13 0.59
CA THR A 138 10.93 15.56 -0.78
C THR A 138 12.28 15.02 -1.21
N GLY A 139 12.37 14.36 -2.36
CA GLY A 139 13.65 13.85 -2.79
C GLY A 139 13.63 12.87 -3.95
N LYS A 140 14.74 12.15 -4.13
CA LYS A 140 14.85 11.14 -5.20
C LYS A 140 14.24 9.79 -4.85
N GLN A 141 14.45 9.32 -3.63
CA GLN A 141 14.01 8.01 -3.12
C GLN A 141 13.96 8.10 -1.60
N ILE A 142 13.03 7.40 -0.94
CA ILE A 142 12.98 7.27 0.52
C ILE A 142 13.94 6.18 0.98
N ALA A 143 13.80 4.98 0.41
CA ALA A 143 14.54 3.82 0.87
C ALA A 143 14.98 2.90 -0.26
N TYR A 144 16.24 2.47 -0.17
CA TYR A 144 16.76 1.29 -0.84
C TYR A 144 16.93 0.16 0.18
N ALA A 145 15.88 -0.64 0.37
CA ALA A 145 15.89 -1.75 1.34
C ALA A 145 15.32 -3.02 0.69
N PRO A 146 15.97 -3.62 -0.33
CA PRO A 146 15.34 -4.64 -1.17
C PRO A 146 14.76 -5.83 -0.40
N LYS A 147 15.37 -6.25 0.72
CA LYS A 147 14.88 -7.32 1.61
C LYS A 147 14.09 -6.80 2.82
N GLY A 148 14.14 -5.51 3.06
CA GLY A 148 13.58 -4.84 4.22
C GLY A 148 12.15 -4.35 4.02
N ALA A 149 11.71 -3.56 4.99
CA ALA A 149 10.37 -3.01 5.06
C ALA A 149 10.37 -1.48 5.16
N LEU A 150 9.33 -0.86 4.61
CA LEU A 150 9.01 0.54 4.81
C LEU A 150 7.56 0.66 5.31
N THR A 151 7.40 1.33 6.45
CA THR A 151 6.11 1.50 7.11
C THR A 151 5.76 2.98 7.24
N PHE A 152 4.51 3.32 6.95
CA PHE A 152 3.98 4.67 7.07
C PHE A 152 2.89 4.72 8.14
N HIS A 153 2.99 5.68 9.06
CA HIS A 153 2.03 6.00 10.11
C HIS A 153 1.68 7.48 10.07
N GLY A 154 0.63 7.85 10.80
CA GLY A 154 0.20 9.23 10.92
C GLY A 154 -0.10 9.87 9.56
N THR A 155 0.19 11.16 9.43
CA THR A 155 0.05 11.88 8.15
C THR A 155 1.40 11.96 7.43
N THR A 156 1.60 11.12 6.41
CA THR A 156 2.84 11.12 5.62
C THR A 156 2.60 11.64 4.20
N LYS A 157 3.45 12.58 3.76
CA LYS A 157 3.41 13.18 2.40
C LYS A 157 4.74 12.96 1.70
N VAL A 158 4.70 12.51 0.46
CA VAL A 158 5.89 12.17 -0.33
C VAL A 158 5.83 12.85 -1.69
N THR A 159 6.88 13.58 -2.05
CA THR A 159 7.03 14.16 -3.39
C THR A 159 8.38 13.79 -3.98
N THR A 160 8.37 13.14 -5.16
CA THR A 160 9.58 12.84 -5.92
C THR A 160 9.41 13.26 -7.38
N THR A 161 10.48 13.80 -7.98
CA THR A 161 10.56 14.13 -9.42
C THR A 161 11.69 13.35 -10.11
N SER A 162 12.06 12.23 -9.51
CA SER A 162 13.18 11.39 -9.91
C SER A 162 12.75 10.33 -10.92
N THR A 163 13.72 9.76 -11.62
CA THR A 163 13.53 8.55 -12.43
C THR A 163 13.59 7.27 -11.59
N LEU A 164 14.01 7.39 -10.33
CA LEU A 164 14.03 6.32 -9.33
C LEU A 164 12.67 6.21 -8.65
N GLU A 165 12.34 4.98 -8.25
CA GLU A 165 11.16 4.70 -7.44
C GLU A 165 11.18 5.38 -6.07
N ILE A 166 10.00 5.65 -5.50
CA ILE A 166 9.88 6.18 -4.13
C ILE A 166 10.61 5.25 -3.17
N ALA A 167 10.42 3.94 -3.31
CA ALA A 167 11.20 2.97 -2.56
C ALA A 167 11.34 1.64 -3.29
N LYS A 168 12.51 1.01 -3.11
CA LYS A 168 12.75 -0.39 -3.49
C LYS A 168 12.83 -1.22 -2.23
N VAL A 169 11.77 -1.98 -1.94
CA VAL A 169 11.62 -2.73 -0.70
C VAL A 169 10.99 -4.11 -0.93
N ASN A 170 11.07 -4.99 0.07
CA ASN A 170 10.29 -6.23 0.05
C ASN A 170 8.89 -6.00 0.62
N THR A 171 8.75 -5.15 1.64
CA THR A 171 7.47 -4.95 2.34
C THR A 171 7.09 -3.47 2.42
N ILE A 172 5.86 -3.15 2.07
CA ILE A 172 5.23 -1.84 2.33
C ILE A 172 4.06 -2.05 3.29
N ILE A 173 3.99 -1.23 4.33
CA ILE A 173 2.86 -1.21 5.26
C ILE A 173 2.37 0.24 5.38
N PHE A 174 1.14 0.51 4.92
CA PHE A 174 0.41 1.71 5.32
C PHE A 174 -0.36 1.37 6.59
N GLY A 175 0.18 1.80 7.74
CA GLY A 175 -0.30 1.40 9.06
C GLY A 175 -1.75 1.81 9.33
N GLU A 176 -2.31 1.26 10.40
CA GLU A 176 -3.71 1.55 10.77
C GLU A 176 -3.98 3.04 10.91
N ASN A 177 -5.10 3.50 10.36
CA ASN A 177 -5.53 4.90 10.36
C ASN A 177 -4.51 5.89 9.79
N ALA A 178 -3.49 5.43 9.05
CA ALA A 178 -2.53 6.30 8.40
C ALA A 178 -3.18 7.11 7.27
N SER A 179 -2.69 8.33 7.04
CA SER A 179 -3.01 9.16 5.89
C SER A 179 -1.75 9.33 5.06
N PHE A 180 -1.67 8.63 3.92
CA PHE A 180 -0.52 8.65 3.03
C PHE A 180 -0.87 9.33 1.71
N THR A 181 -0.02 10.27 1.29
CA THR A 181 -0.10 10.86 -0.04
C THR A 181 1.26 10.84 -0.72
N ALA A 182 1.31 10.45 -2.00
CA ALA A 182 2.53 10.44 -2.77
C ALA A 182 2.34 10.94 -4.21
N THR A 183 3.33 11.66 -4.72
CA THR A 183 3.45 12.01 -6.15
C THR A 183 4.85 11.65 -6.64
N THR A 184 4.95 10.93 -7.76
CA THR A 184 6.22 10.49 -8.38
C THR A 184 6.17 10.48 -9.91
N THR A 185 7.32 10.69 -10.55
CA THR A 185 7.52 10.56 -12.00
C THR A 185 8.10 9.19 -12.42
N ALA A 186 8.24 8.27 -11.49
CA ALA A 186 8.73 6.91 -11.71
C ALA A 186 7.73 5.88 -11.17
N ASP A 187 8.12 4.60 -11.13
CA ASP A 187 7.35 3.60 -10.38
C ASP A 187 7.26 4.08 -8.92
N ALA A 188 6.13 3.95 -8.23
CA ALA A 188 6.09 4.33 -6.83
C ALA A 188 6.88 3.33 -5.99
N PHE A 189 6.54 2.04 -6.07
CA PHE A 189 7.18 0.99 -5.29
C PHE A 189 7.65 -0.16 -6.18
N LEU A 190 8.94 -0.48 -6.09
CA LEU A 190 9.56 -1.62 -6.77
C LEU A 190 9.85 -2.75 -5.77
N MET A 191 9.26 -3.93 -6.01
CA MET A 191 9.28 -5.04 -5.06
C MET A 191 9.59 -6.36 -5.79
N ALA A 192 10.87 -6.68 -5.90
CA ALA A 192 11.37 -7.75 -6.77
C ALA A 192 11.97 -8.96 -6.04
N GLN A 193 11.91 -9.01 -4.71
CA GLN A 193 12.38 -10.17 -3.93
C GLN A 193 11.37 -11.32 -3.97
N ALA A 194 11.70 -12.46 -3.38
CA ALA A 194 10.92 -13.69 -3.49
C ALA A 194 9.46 -13.55 -2.98
N SER A 195 9.24 -12.84 -1.89
CA SER A 195 7.94 -12.76 -1.22
C SER A 195 7.59 -11.32 -0.83
N PRO A 196 7.30 -10.45 -1.82
CA PRO A 196 7.01 -9.05 -1.58
C PRO A 196 5.61 -8.88 -1.01
N LYS A 197 5.42 -7.91 -0.12
CA LYS A 197 4.16 -7.73 0.62
C LYS A 197 3.72 -6.28 0.65
N VAL A 198 2.47 -6.02 0.35
CA VAL A 198 1.82 -4.71 0.51
C VAL A 198 0.61 -4.86 1.41
N TYR A 199 0.59 -4.09 2.49
CA TYR A 199 -0.54 -3.99 3.41
C TYR A 199 -1.07 -2.56 3.42
N VAL A 200 -2.35 -2.40 3.10
CA VAL A 200 -3.12 -1.17 3.32
C VAL A 200 -4.02 -1.41 4.53
N SER A 201 -3.51 -1.10 5.71
CA SER A 201 -4.11 -1.53 6.98
C SER A 201 -5.42 -0.82 7.30
N LYS A 202 -6.15 -1.38 8.27
CA LYS A 202 -7.47 -0.93 8.69
C LYS A 202 -7.57 0.59 8.85
N GLY A 203 -8.60 1.20 8.25
CA GLY A 203 -8.89 2.62 8.38
C GLY A 203 -7.88 3.58 7.71
N SER A 204 -6.81 3.06 7.09
CA SER A 204 -5.84 3.90 6.38
C SER A 204 -6.44 4.54 5.14
N THR A 205 -5.93 5.71 4.75
CA THR A 205 -6.26 6.41 3.51
C THR A 205 -4.97 6.65 2.74
N VAL A 206 -4.85 6.05 1.56
CA VAL A 206 -3.63 6.03 0.73
C VAL A 206 -3.97 6.62 -0.64
N ASN A 207 -3.30 7.71 -1.02
CA ASN A 207 -3.46 8.34 -2.33
C ASN A 207 -2.10 8.41 -3.03
N ILE A 208 -1.97 7.80 -4.21
CA ILE A 208 -0.69 7.76 -4.93
C ILE A 208 -0.88 8.20 -6.38
N THR A 209 -0.13 9.21 -6.81
CA THR A 209 -0.03 9.61 -8.21
C THR A 209 1.34 9.23 -8.75
N SER A 210 1.39 8.42 -9.79
CA SER A 210 2.62 7.96 -10.46
C SER A 210 2.50 8.12 -11.97
N THR A 211 3.55 8.64 -12.62
CA THR A 211 3.59 8.64 -14.09
C THR A 211 4.06 7.30 -14.69
N LYS A 212 4.19 6.24 -13.87
CA LYS A 212 4.47 4.87 -14.31
C LYS A 212 3.58 3.89 -13.54
N LYS A 213 4.16 2.85 -12.91
CA LYS A 213 3.42 1.88 -12.09
C LYS A 213 3.35 2.33 -10.64
N VAL A 214 2.30 1.95 -9.92
CA VAL A 214 2.23 2.25 -8.47
C VAL A 214 2.86 1.11 -7.67
N PHE A 215 2.33 -0.10 -7.78
CA PHE A 215 2.88 -1.29 -7.13
C PHE A 215 3.46 -2.24 -8.18
N ASN A 216 4.78 -2.38 -8.23
CA ASN A 216 5.49 -3.29 -9.14
C ASN A 216 6.05 -4.49 -8.35
N MET A 217 5.22 -5.54 -8.22
CA MET A 217 5.49 -6.73 -7.41
C MET A 217 5.83 -7.93 -8.31
N THR A 218 7.12 -8.10 -8.64
CA THR A 218 7.60 -9.14 -9.57
C THR A 218 8.11 -10.40 -8.87
N GLY A 219 7.98 -10.49 -7.55
CA GLY A 219 8.38 -11.65 -6.75
C GLY A 219 7.61 -12.94 -7.06
N ALA A 220 8.09 -14.06 -6.54
CA ALA A 220 7.50 -15.39 -6.77
C ALA A 220 6.19 -15.61 -6.00
N THR A 221 6.11 -15.14 -4.75
CA THR A 221 4.95 -15.32 -3.87
C THR A 221 4.48 -13.99 -3.27
N PRO A 222 4.01 -13.04 -4.10
CA PRO A 222 3.62 -11.73 -3.63
C PRO A 222 2.29 -11.78 -2.85
N LEU A 223 2.15 -10.90 -1.86
CA LEU A 223 0.90 -10.66 -1.14
C LEU A 223 0.53 -9.19 -1.23
N PHE A 224 -0.68 -8.91 -1.69
CA PHE A 224 -1.26 -7.57 -1.67
C PHE A 224 -2.61 -7.64 -0.97
N SER A 225 -2.81 -6.82 0.05
CA SER A 225 -4.06 -6.79 0.81
C SER A 225 -4.48 -5.39 1.20
N THR A 226 -5.74 -5.05 0.96
CA THR A 226 -6.43 -3.97 1.67
C THR A 226 -7.22 -4.56 2.84
N GLU A 227 -7.12 -3.95 4.02
CA GLU A 227 -7.88 -4.38 5.20
C GLU A 227 -9.18 -3.60 5.35
N ALA A 228 -10.02 -4.00 6.30
CA ALA A 228 -11.35 -3.44 6.45
C ALA A 228 -11.36 -1.93 6.70
N GLY A 229 -12.26 -1.21 6.03
CA GLY A 229 -12.40 0.23 6.14
C GLY A 229 -11.25 1.06 5.56
N SER A 230 -10.23 0.42 4.99
CA SER A 230 -9.14 1.14 4.31
C SER A 230 -9.61 1.77 2.99
N LYS A 231 -8.92 2.83 2.56
CA LYS A 231 -9.15 3.54 1.31
C LYS A 231 -7.85 3.64 0.53
N LEU A 232 -7.83 3.10 -0.68
CA LEU A 232 -6.70 3.19 -1.61
C LEU A 232 -7.16 3.86 -2.91
N THR A 233 -6.58 5.00 -3.24
CA THR A 233 -6.77 5.67 -4.53
C THR A 233 -5.45 5.81 -5.24
N THR A 234 -5.40 5.46 -6.52
CA THR A 234 -4.20 5.65 -7.32
C THR A 234 -4.50 6.32 -8.65
N ASN A 235 -3.59 7.16 -9.12
CA ASN A 235 -3.56 7.70 -10.48
C ASN A 235 -2.25 7.26 -11.13
N SER A 236 -2.32 6.39 -12.15
CA SER A 236 -1.15 5.85 -12.83
C SER A 236 -1.19 6.12 -14.33
N VAL A 237 -0.05 6.34 -14.98
CA VAL A 237 0.00 6.28 -16.46
C VAL A 237 0.02 4.83 -16.94
N ASP A 238 0.81 3.97 -16.31
CA ASP A 238 0.90 2.56 -16.68
C ASP A 238 -0.01 1.72 -15.76
N VAL A 239 0.50 0.62 -15.19
CA VAL A 239 -0.27 -0.31 -14.36
C VAL A 239 -0.29 0.16 -12.90
N ALA A 240 -1.47 0.32 -12.30
CA ALA A 240 -1.59 0.62 -10.87
C ALA A 240 -1.05 -0.55 -10.01
N LEU A 241 -1.45 -1.79 -10.34
CA LEU A 241 -1.00 -2.99 -9.62
C LEU A 241 -0.48 -4.05 -10.58
N TYR A 242 0.82 -4.28 -10.57
CA TYR A 242 1.46 -5.43 -11.22
C TYR A 242 1.86 -6.44 -10.15
N ILE A 243 1.25 -7.63 -10.17
CA ILE A 243 1.48 -8.67 -9.18
C ILE A 243 1.51 -10.06 -9.81
N ASN A 244 2.56 -10.84 -9.53
CA ASN A 244 2.60 -12.26 -9.85
C ASN A 244 1.87 -13.12 -8.78
N GLY A 245 0.63 -12.76 -8.49
CA GLY A 245 -0.16 -13.42 -7.45
C GLY A 245 -1.63 -12.99 -7.49
N LYS A 246 -2.31 -13.18 -6.36
CA LYS A 246 -3.73 -12.92 -6.18
C LYS A 246 -3.91 -11.79 -5.15
N PRO A 247 -4.17 -10.54 -5.56
CA PRO A 247 -4.47 -9.48 -4.61
C PRO A 247 -5.82 -9.72 -3.95
N ASN A 248 -5.90 -9.35 -2.67
CA ASN A 248 -7.11 -9.37 -1.88
C ASN A 248 -7.56 -7.94 -1.55
N PHE A 249 -8.81 -7.61 -1.88
CA PHE A 249 -9.42 -6.34 -1.53
C PHE A 249 -10.43 -6.57 -0.41
N GLY A 250 -10.01 -6.32 0.84
CA GLY A 250 -10.70 -6.78 2.04
C GLY A 250 -12.06 -6.14 2.31
N ALA A 251 -12.84 -6.75 3.19
CA ALA A 251 -14.23 -6.39 3.41
C ALA A 251 -14.42 -4.93 3.87
N ASN A 252 -15.40 -4.22 3.31
CA ASN A 252 -15.66 -2.79 3.58
C ASN A 252 -14.47 -1.86 3.23
N SER A 253 -13.47 -2.32 2.47
CA SER A 253 -12.43 -1.43 1.93
C SER A 253 -12.94 -0.67 0.70
N SER A 254 -12.28 0.42 0.34
CA SER A 254 -12.54 1.17 -0.90
C SER A 254 -11.26 1.25 -1.71
N THR A 255 -11.27 0.70 -2.92
CA THR A 255 -10.15 0.77 -3.86
C THR A 255 -10.59 1.46 -5.14
N GLU A 256 -9.84 2.47 -5.56
CA GLU A 256 -10.02 3.18 -6.81
C GLU A 256 -8.69 3.28 -7.57
N PHE A 257 -8.60 2.66 -8.73
CA PHE A 257 -7.46 2.82 -9.64
C PHE A 257 -7.87 3.60 -10.87
N ASN A 258 -7.19 4.73 -11.09
CA ASN A 258 -7.41 5.63 -12.21
C ASN A 258 -6.20 5.59 -13.13
N GLN A 259 -6.45 5.47 -14.43
CA GLN A 259 -5.41 5.55 -15.45
C GLN A 259 -5.46 6.93 -16.12
N ASP A 260 -4.30 7.57 -16.22
CA ASP A 260 -4.12 8.79 -17.01
C ASP A 260 -4.53 8.55 -18.48
N ALA A 261 -4.99 9.61 -19.15
CA ALA A 261 -5.46 9.57 -20.54
C ALA A 261 -4.46 8.97 -21.55
N THR A 262 -3.18 8.95 -21.21
CA THR A 262 -2.10 8.42 -22.07
C THR A 262 -1.79 6.93 -21.86
N GLY A 263 -2.28 6.29 -20.79
CA GLY A 263 -1.97 4.90 -20.44
C GLY A 263 -2.53 3.85 -21.39
N THR A 264 -1.82 2.73 -21.63
CA THR A 264 -2.18 1.76 -22.68
C THR A 264 -2.37 0.32 -22.22
N VAL A 265 -1.70 -0.12 -21.15
CA VAL A 265 -1.50 -1.55 -20.82
C VAL A 265 -2.56 -2.11 -19.85
N GLY A 266 -3.37 -1.24 -19.24
CA GLY A 266 -4.38 -1.59 -18.23
C GLY A 266 -3.97 -1.27 -16.79
N LEU A 267 -4.86 -1.51 -15.84
CA LEU A 267 -4.73 -1.06 -14.45
C LEU A 267 -4.23 -2.15 -13.50
N ILE A 268 -4.63 -3.40 -13.73
CA ILE A 268 -4.23 -4.54 -12.90
C ILE A 268 -3.67 -5.65 -13.79
N TYR A 269 -2.49 -6.13 -13.42
CA TYR A 269 -1.96 -7.41 -13.86
C TYR A 269 -1.83 -8.33 -12.65
N ALA A 270 -2.59 -9.41 -12.60
CA ALA A 270 -2.58 -10.37 -11.49
C ALA A 270 -2.50 -11.81 -12.02
N SER A 271 -1.39 -12.51 -11.78
CA SER A 271 -1.14 -13.79 -12.47
C SER A 271 -2.06 -14.93 -12.03
N THR A 272 -2.55 -14.93 -10.78
CA THR A 272 -3.32 -16.05 -10.20
C THR A 272 -4.76 -15.71 -9.80
N GLY A 273 -5.25 -14.52 -10.14
CA GLY A 273 -6.65 -14.14 -9.95
C GLY A 273 -6.81 -12.84 -9.17
N ILE A 274 -8.02 -12.56 -8.68
CA ILE A 274 -8.35 -11.41 -7.82
C ILE A 274 -9.44 -11.84 -6.84
N ASP A 275 -9.34 -11.44 -5.58
CA ASP A 275 -10.46 -11.51 -4.63
C ASP A 275 -10.88 -10.11 -4.18
N VAL A 276 -12.17 -9.83 -4.28
CA VAL A 276 -12.82 -8.65 -3.70
C VAL A 276 -13.83 -9.16 -2.67
N GLU A 277 -13.64 -8.77 -1.42
CA GLU A 277 -14.43 -9.26 -0.29
C GLU A 277 -15.72 -8.46 -0.07
N LYS A 278 -16.53 -8.97 0.85
CA LYS A 278 -17.86 -8.46 1.21
C LYS A 278 -17.87 -6.97 1.50
N ASN A 279 -18.84 -6.28 0.92
CA ASN A 279 -19.09 -4.85 1.06
C ASN A 279 -17.91 -3.95 0.64
N ALA A 280 -16.88 -4.46 -0.03
CA ALA A 280 -15.86 -3.60 -0.60
C ALA A 280 -16.42 -2.73 -1.74
N SER A 281 -15.86 -1.54 -1.91
CA SER A 281 -16.04 -0.70 -3.10
C SER A 281 -14.81 -0.86 -3.98
N PHE A 282 -14.99 -1.24 -5.24
CA PHE A 282 -13.91 -1.53 -6.17
C PHE A 282 -14.15 -0.82 -7.50
N ILE A 283 -13.32 0.19 -7.77
CA ILE A 283 -13.49 1.11 -8.89
C ILE A 283 -12.22 1.08 -9.76
N LEU A 284 -12.37 0.83 -11.06
CA LEU A 284 -11.30 0.91 -12.05
C LEU A 284 -11.71 1.84 -13.19
N ASN A 285 -10.94 2.90 -13.41
CA ASN A 285 -11.16 3.88 -14.48
C ASN A 285 -10.00 3.84 -15.48
N GLY A 286 -10.14 3.06 -16.55
CA GLY A 286 -9.15 3.00 -17.63
C GLY A 286 -9.12 4.25 -18.48
N SER A 287 -8.04 4.44 -19.24
CA SER A 287 -7.87 5.55 -20.17
C SER A 287 -8.61 5.31 -21.50
N ALA A 288 -8.61 6.32 -22.37
CA ALA A 288 -9.10 6.19 -23.74
C ALA A 288 -8.27 5.23 -24.61
N LYS A 289 -7.06 4.87 -24.18
CA LYS A 289 -6.12 4.01 -24.90
C LYS A 289 -5.92 2.64 -24.23
N SER A 290 -6.44 2.42 -23.03
CA SER A 290 -6.30 1.15 -22.32
C SER A 290 -6.93 0.01 -23.11
N THR A 291 -6.16 -1.04 -23.40
CA THR A 291 -6.69 -2.21 -24.13
C THR A 291 -7.43 -3.19 -23.22
N GLN A 292 -7.11 -3.18 -21.92
CA GLN A 292 -7.79 -3.93 -20.88
C GLN A 292 -7.80 -3.17 -19.55
N LEU A 293 -8.68 -3.48 -18.60
CA LEU A 293 -8.54 -3.01 -17.22
C LEU A 293 -7.80 -4.03 -16.34
N ILE A 294 -8.22 -5.30 -16.43
CA ILE A 294 -7.70 -6.41 -15.64
C ILE A 294 -7.13 -7.46 -16.58
N LYS A 295 -5.88 -7.87 -16.35
CA LYS A 295 -5.23 -9.00 -17.00
C LYS A 295 -4.88 -10.07 -15.98
N THR A 296 -5.25 -11.31 -16.26
CA THR A 296 -4.88 -12.47 -15.43
C THR A 296 -4.54 -13.71 -16.27
N SER A 297 -3.58 -14.50 -15.79
CA SER A 297 -3.08 -15.69 -16.49
C SER A 297 -3.67 -17.01 -15.98
N LYS A 298 -4.43 -17.05 -14.87
CA LYS A 298 -5.16 -18.23 -14.35
C LYS A 298 -5.99 -17.94 -13.07
N SER A 299 -6.86 -18.93 -12.74
CA SER A 299 -7.59 -19.24 -11.49
C SER A 299 -9.00 -18.66 -11.26
N ALA A 300 -9.19 -17.44 -10.75
CA ALA A 300 -10.53 -16.89 -10.51
C ALA A 300 -10.48 -15.39 -10.22
N ILE A 301 -11.46 -14.64 -10.72
CA ILE A 301 -11.77 -13.28 -10.28
C ILE A 301 -13.08 -13.35 -9.52
N SER A 302 -13.04 -13.09 -8.22
CA SER A 302 -14.19 -13.25 -7.33
C SER A 302 -14.61 -11.92 -6.73
N PHE A 303 -15.86 -11.56 -6.94
CA PHE A 303 -16.53 -10.43 -6.28
C PHE A 303 -17.55 -10.98 -5.29
N ASN A 304 -17.15 -11.05 -4.02
CA ASN A 304 -17.93 -11.68 -2.95
C ASN A 304 -18.80 -10.63 -2.27
N ASP A 305 -20.11 -10.58 -2.52
CA ASP A 305 -21.08 -9.69 -1.85
C ASP A 305 -20.61 -8.23 -1.75
N VAL A 306 -20.04 -7.71 -2.83
CA VAL A 306 -19.42 -6.38 -2.88
C VAL A 306 -20.47 -5.27 -2.87
N ALA A 307 -20.15 -4.14 -2.22
CA ALA A 307 -21.06 -3.01 -2.08
C ALA A 307 -21.14 -2.19 -3.37
N ASN A 308 -20.02 -2.06 -4.09
CA ASN A 308 -19.93 -1.34 -5.34
C ASN A 308 -18.81 -1.90 -6.21
N VAL A 309 -19.10 -2.17 -7.48
CA VAL A 309 -18.10 -2.48 -8.51
C VAL A 309 -18.35 -1.57 -9.70
N ASP A 310 -17.40 -0.70 -10.01
CA ASP A 310 -17.44 0.17 -11.19
C ASP A 310 -16.19 -0.03 -12.04
N LEU A 311 -16.36 -0.60 -13.23
CA LEU A 311 -15.27 -0.97 -14.13
C LEU A 311 -15.46 -0.25 -15.45
N LYS A 312 -14.80 0.90 -15.62
CA LYS A 312 -14.97 1.78 -16.77
C LYS A 312 -13.77 1.70 -17.72
N SER A 313 -13.98 1.11 -18.90
CA SER A 313 -13.05 1.27 -20.02
C SER A 313 -13.46 2.49 -20.85
N ASN A 314 -12.59 3.49 -20.92
CA ASN A 314 -12.79 4.67 -21.78
C ASN A 314 -12.33 4.43 -23.25
N ASN A 315 -11.75 3.26 -23.54
CA ASN A 315 -11.43 2.84 -24.90
C ASN A 315 -12.61 2.07 -25.51
N ALA A 316 -13.15 2.58 -26.62
CA ALA A 316 -14.26 1.94 -27.36
C ALA A 316 -13.90 0.53 -27.89
N LYS A 317 -12.60 0.23 -28.04
CA LYS A 317 -12.05 -1.08 -28.42
C LYS A 317 -11.39 -1.83 -27.26
N GLY A 318 -11.42 -1.28 -26.05
CA GLY A 318 -10.83 -1.91 -24.87
C GLY A 318 -11.77 -2.91 -24.19
N SER A 319 -11.19 -3.96 -23.62
CA SER A 319 -11.92 -4.95 -22.82
C SER A 319 -11.84 -4.58 -21.33
N ILE A 320 -12.76 -5.10 -20.51
CA ILE A 320 -12.57 -5.04 -19.05
C ILE A 320 -11.58 -6.12 -18.60
N PHE A 321 -11.80 -7.35 -19.07
CA PHE A 321 -11.01 -8.51 -18.68
C PHE A 321 -10.23 -9.08 -19.86
N ASN A 322 -8.97 -9.42 -19.62
CA ASN A 322 -8.14 -10.27 -20.47
C ASN A 322 -7.70 -11.47 -19.63
N VAL A 323 -8.37 -12.61 -19.81
CA VAL A 323 -8.23 -13.81 -18.98
C VAL A 323 -7.85 -15.02 -19.85
N SER A 324 -7.08 -15.96 -19.30
CA SER A 324 -6.76 -17.22 -19.99
C SER A 324 -7.96 -18.17 -20.05
N THR A 325 -7.93 -19.12 -20.99
CA THR A 325 -8.88 -20.25 -21.04
C THR A 325 -9.01 -20.96 -19.70
N GLY A 326 -10.25 -21.26 -19.31
CA GLY A 326 -10.60 -21.90 -18.03
C GLY A 326 -10.69 -20.94 -16.83
N SER A 327 -10.49 -19.63 -17.02
CA SER A 327 -10.71 -18.64 -15.95
C SER A 327 -12.20 -18.45 -15.67
N ILE A 328 -12.54 -18.05 -14.44
CA ILE A 328 -13.91 -17.73 -14.03
C ILE A 328 -13.91 -16.32 -13.46
N VAL A 329 -14.92 -15.51 -13.82
CA VAL A 329 -15.21 -14.23 -13.16
C VAL A 329 -16.56 -14.36 -12.49
N GLN A 330 -16.60 -14.38 -11.17
CA GLN A 330 -17.79 -14.65 -10.38
C GLN A 330 -18.25 -13.41 -9.62
N PHE A 331 -19.56 -13.17 -9.65
CA PHE A 331 -20.24 -12.19 -8.81
C PHE A 331 -21.22 -12.94 -7.90
N ASN A 332 -21.06 -12.84 -6.58
CA ASN A 332 -21.93 -13.54 -5.62
C ASN A 332 -23.25 -12.80 -5.35
N THR A 333 -23.29 -11.51 -5.64
CA THR A 333 -24.50 -10.67 -5.62
C THR A 333 -24.70 -10.02 -6.99
N PRO A 334 -25.94 -9.64 -7.35
CA PRO A 334 -26.18 -8.80 -8.53
C PRO A 334 -25.34 -7.52 -8.46
N GLN A 335 -24.64 -7.20 -9.54
CA GLN A 335 -23.80 -6.00 -9.64
C GLN A 335 -24.21 -5.18 -10.86
N THR A 336 -23.99 -3.86 -10.80
CA THR A 336 -24.09 -2.99 -11.98
C THR A 336 -22.72 -2.96 -12.65
N LEU A 337 -22.64 -3.37 -13.91
CA LEU A 337 -21.44 -3.21 -14.72
C LEU A 337 -21.73 -2.15 -15.78
N THR A 338 -20.83 -1.17 -15.95
CA THR A 338 -20.91 -0.19 -17.04
C THR A 338 -19.77 -0.45 -18.02
N LEU A 339 -20.06 -1.24 -19.05
CA LEU A 339 -19.11 -1.49 -20.13
C LEU A 339 -19.11 -0.30 -21.12
N GLY A 340 -17.97 0.05 -21.71
CA GLY A 340 -17.82 1.23 -22.58
C GLY A 340 -18.77 1.27 -23.79
N THR A 341 -19.09 2.46 -24.30
CA THR A 341 -20.14 2.68 -25.31
C THR A 341 -19.85 2.03 -26.68
N LYS A 342 -20.84 1.34 -27.26
CA LYS A 342 -20.95 1.12 -28.72
C LYS A 342 -22.20 1.86 -29.23
N THR A 343 -22.11 2.40 -30.43
CA THR A 343 -23.01 3.40 -31.03
C THR A 343 -24.40 2.91 -31.51
N THR A 344 -24.96 1.82 -31.00
CA THR A 344 -26.32 1.38 -31.39
C THR A 344 -26.96 0.55 -30.27
N ASP A 345 -27.97 1.14 -29.62
CA ASP A 345 -28.64 0.65 -28.41
C ASP A 345 -29.62 -0.51 -28.69
N ALA A 346 -29.47 -1.60 -27.94
CA ALA A 346 -30.56 -2.52 -27.61
C ALA A 346 -30.41 -2.95 -26.15
N THR A 347 -31.44 -2.66 -25.34
CA THR A 347 -31.45 -2.87 -23.88
C THR A 347 -32.22 -4.15 -23.53
N LEU A 348 -31.64 -5.04 -22.70
CA LEU A 348 -32.27 -6.28 -22.22
C LEU A 348 -32.10 -6.42 -20.69
N THR A 349 -33.11 -6.98 -20.01
CA THR A 349 -33.25 -7.02 -18.52
C THR A 349 -33.14 -8.46 -17.98
N SER A 350 -32.38 -8.72 -16.90
CA SER A 350 -32.37 -10.01 -16.18
C SER A 350 -31.95 -9.90 -14.69
N THR A 351 -32.50 -10.76 -13.83
CA THR A 351 -32.18 -10.89 -12.39
C THR A 351 -31.30 -12.12 -12.09
N ASN A 352 -30.33 -11.96 -11.17
CA ASN A 352 -29.34 -12.96 -10.70
C ASN A 352 -28.28 -13.41 -11.73
N LEU A 353 -27.20 -12.66 -11.89
CA LEU A 353 -26.12 -13.04 -12.80
C LEU A 353 -25.03 -13.88 -12.10
N ARG A 354 -24.78 -15.09 -12.59
CA ARG A 354 -23.48 -15.76 -12.48
C ARG A 354 -22.86 -15.79 -13.88
N ALA A 355 -22.10 -14.76 -14.25
CA ALA A 355 -21.35 -14.85 -15.49
C ALA A 355 -20.25 -15.92 -15.32
N SER A 356 -20.06 -16.82 -16.29
CA SER A 356 -18.91 -17.71 -16.34
C SER A 356 -18.24 -17.53 -17.71
N PHE A 357 -17.00 -17.04 -17.70
CA PHE A 357 -16.30 -16.70 -18.93
C PHE A 357 -15.46 -17.91 -19.38
N SER A 358 -16.05 -18.89 -20.09
CA SER A 358 -15.25 -19.97 -20.66
C SER A 358 -14.64 -19.54 -22.01
N ALA A 359 -13.34 -19.22 -22.03
CA ALA A 359 -12.67 -18.88 -23.28
C ALA A 359 -12.36 -20.15 -24.11
N SER A 360 -13.35 -20.62 -24.87
CA SER A 360 -13.10 -21.38 -26.11
C SER A 360 -13.86 -20.70 -27.25
N GLY A 361 -13.18 -19.78 -27.95
CA GLY A 361 -13.65 -19.16 -29.20
C GLY A 361 -14.84 -18.22 -29.03
N THR A 362 -14.60 -16.90 -29.14
CA THR A 362 -15.58 -15.84 -29.50
C THR A 362 -16.92 -15.73 -28.74
N ASN A 363 -17.19 -16.58 -27.75
CA ASN A 363 -18.48 -16.66 -27.09
C ASN A 363 -18.33 -16.31 -25.61
N LEU A 364 -19.13 -15.35 -25.15
CA LEU A 364 -19.34 -15.09 -23.73
C LEU A 364 -20.70 -15.69 -23.38
N SER A 365 -20.67 -16.77 -22.59
CA SER A 365 -21.88 -17.35 -22.00
C SER A 365 -22.16 -16.63 -20.69
N VAL A 366 -23.29 -15.92 -20.64
CA VAL A 366 -23.75 -15.27 -19.41
C VAL A 366 -24.85 -16.14 -18.82
N GLN A 367 -24.59 -16.79 -17.68
CA GLN A 367 -25.63 -17.54 -16.99
C GLN A 367 -26.39 -16.59 -16.06
N SER A 368 -27.68 -16.36 -16.35
CA SER A 368 -28.58 -15.65 -15.43
C SER A 368 -29.58 -16.61 -14.81
N TYR A 369 -29.73 -16.54 -13.48
CA TYR A 369 -30.63 -17.34 -12.68
C TYR A 369 -31.95 -16.59 -12.42
N MET A 370 -32.82 -16.47 -13.43
CA MET A 370 -34.16 -15.91 -13.20
C MET A 370 -35.09 -16.95 -12.55
N GLY A 371 -35.06 -17.09 -11.22
CA GLY A 371 -35.98 -17.97 -10.49
C GLY A 371 -35.70 -19.48 -10.65
N ASN A 372 -36.76 -20.30 -10.65
CA ASN A 372 -36.69 -21.77 -10.76
C ASN A 372 -36.37 -22.28 -12.18
N ASP A 373 -36.24 -21.39 -13.17
CA ASP A 373 -35.98 -21.76 -14.56
C ASP A 373 -34.53 -21.45 -14.97
N TYR A 374 -33.83 -22.49 -15.41
CA TYR A 374 -32.48 -22.40 -15.95
C TYR A 374 -32.54 -21.82 -17.37
N SER A 375 -32.29 -20.52 -17.54
CA SER A 375 -32.09 -19.93 -18.86
C SER A 375 -30.60 -19.75 -19.15
N PHE A 376 -30.09 -20.51 -20.13
CA PHE A 376 -28.77 -20.29 -20.69
C PHE A 376 -28.89 -19.22 -21.79
N ILE A 377 -28.35 -18.02 -21.53
CA ILE A 377 -28.21 -17.02 -22.59
C ILE A 377 -26.77 -17.06 -23.10
N ASN A 378 -26.58 -17.74 -24.22
CA ASN A 378 -25.33 -17.75 -24.96
C ASN A 378 -25.30 -16.55 -25.90
N PHE A 379 -24.33 -15.67 -25.75
CA PHE A 379 -24.10 -14.56 -26.67
C PHE A 379 -22.87 -14.87 -27.54
N ASP A 380 -23.06 -14.84 -28.85
CA ASP A 380 -21.99 -14.95 -29.84
C ASP A 380 -21.38 -13.55 -30.10
N TYR A 381 -20.18 -13.30 -29.60
CA TYR A 381 -19.52 -11.98 -29.65
C TYR A 381 -18.47 -11.95 -30.75
N LYS A 382 -18.90 -11.76 -32.00
CA LYS A 382 -17.98 -11.43 -33.10
C LYS A 382 -17.49 -9.98 -33.08
N THR A 383 -18.20 -9.06 -32.42
CA THR A 383 -17.72 -7.69 -32.20
C THR A 383 -18.27 -7.13 -30.89
N MET A 384 -17.38 -6.50 -30.10
CA MET A 384 -17.62 -5.91 -28.78
C MET A 384 -19.00 -5.28 -28.57
N GLY A 385 -19.55 -5.42 -27.37
CA GLY A 385 -20.74 -4.74 -26.88
C GLY A 385 -20.63 -4.51 -25.38
N SER A 386 -21.31 -3.47 -24.90
CA SER A 386 -21.48 -3.16 -23.48
C SER A 386 -22.83 -3.63 -22.95
N PHE A 387 -22.90 -3.97 -21.67
CA PHE A 387 -24.16 -4.13 -20.96
C PHE A 387 -24.18 -3.21 -19.74
N LYS A 388 -25.38 -2.70 -19.42
CA LYS A 388 -25.71 -1.89 -18.24
C LYS A 388 -26.86 -2.59 -17.53
N LEU A 389 -26.73 -2.82 -16.23
CA LEU A 389 -27.77 -3.44 -15.39
C LEU A 389 -28.36 -2.34 -14.51
N THR A 390 -29.66 -2.09 -14.58
CA THR A 390 -30.33 -1.14 -13.67
C THR A 390 -31.58 -1.77 -13.09
N LYS A 391 -31.88 -1.34 -11.85
CA LYS A 391 -32.94 -1.79 -10.96
C LYS A 391 -34.33 -1.87 -11.60
#